data_AF-A0A4P9J9K9-F1
#
_entry.id   AF-A0A4P9J9K9-F1
#
_cell.length_a   1.000
_cell.length_b   1.000
_cell.length_c   1.000
_cell.angle_alpha   90.00
_cell.angle_beta   90.00
_cell.angle_gamma   90.00
#
_symmetry.space_group_name_H-M   'P 1'
#
loop_
_entity.id
_entity.type
_entity.pdbx_description
1 polymer ?
#
loop_
_entity_poly.entity_id
_entity_poly.type
_entity_poly.pdbx_seq_one_letter_code
_entity_poly.pdbx_strand_id
1 'polypeptide(L)'
;MTETQNDIKKGLAGVVADYTAISKVNPETNSLLYRGYPVQELAAAQPFEAVAHLLWNGELPTDEQLAAFTAHERANRALDPHVKAALDALPVTCHPMDSVRTAVSILGAQHPLAEDSSPEAEMEKATTLFAQLPAVVAYEQRRRTAGGPTEPVAPRDDLDYSHNFLWMTFGEEAAEEVVDAFRVSMILYAEHSFNASTFTARVITSTLSDLHSAVTGAIGALKGPLHGGANEAVMHTFDEIGIRPEESQEEAKARAKAWMEQALAQKRKVMGFGHRVYKHGDSRVPTMKKALDAMIEYFGRHEILGLYNGLEQAMDEAKAIKPNLDYPAGPTYHLMGFDTELFTPLFIAARVTGWTAHVMEQRADNSLIRPLAAYDGPDERHLPTA
;
A
#
# COMPACT_ATOMS: atom_id res chain seq x y z
N MET A 1 14.13 -30.62 37.88
CA MET A 1 14.35 -30.25 36.48
C MET A 1 13.67 -28.92 36.29
N THR A 2 14.42 -27.86 35.98
CA THR A 2 13.86 -26.53 35.74
C THR A 2 13.12 -26.55 34.41
N GLU A 3 11.79 -26.45 34.44
CA GLU A 3 10.99 -26.16 33.24
C GLU A 3 11.59 -24.92 32.59
N THR A 4 12.16 -25.10 31.40
CA THR A 4 12.66 -23.98 30.62
C THR A 4 11.43 -23.29 30.06
N GLN A 5 11.00 -22.21 30.69
CA GLN A 5 9.86 -21.43 30.23
C GLN A 5 10.19 -20.86 28.84
N ASN A 6 9.43 -21.26 27.82
CA ASN A 6 9.64 -20.76 26.46
C ASN A 6 9.33 -19.25 26.39
N ASP A 7 10.28 -18.46 25.91
CA ASP A 7 10.09 -17.02 25.66
C ASP A 7 9.46 -16.81 24.27
N ILE A 8 8.13 -16.93 24.20
CA ILE A 8 7.37 -16.83 22.94
C ILE A 8 7.26 -15.37 22.48
N LYS A 9 7.90 -15.04 21.35
CA LYS A 9 7.81 -13.72 20.70
C LYS A 9 6.60 -13.61 19.76
N LYS A 10 5.39 -13.64 20.32
CA LYS A 10 4.13 -13.64 19.54
C LYS A 10 4.02 -12.42 18.63
N GLY A 11 3.86 -12.66 17.33
CA GLY A 11 3.75 -11.61 16.32
C GLY A 11 5.01 -10.74 16.18
N LEU A 12 6.16 -11.26 16.61
CA LEU A 12 7.47 -10.59 16.60
C LEU A 12 7.45 -9.20 17.25
N ALA A 13 6.57 -9.00 18.25
CA ALA A 13 6.42 -7.72 18.92
C ALA A 13 7.72 -7.34 19.67
N GLY A 14 8.32 -6.21 19.28
CA GLY A 14 9.57 -5.72 19.87
C GLY A 14 10.83 -6.49 19.43
N VAL A 15 10.72 -7.42 18.49
CA VAL A 15 11.87 -8.13 17.93
C VAL A 15 12.47 -7.30 16.80
N VAL A 16 13.75 -6.96 16.92
CA VAL A 16 14.54 -6.42 15.81
C VAL A 16 14.95 -7.60 14.94
N ALA A 17 14.33 -7.74 13.78
CA ALA A 17 14.55 -8.90 12.91
C ALA A 17 15.85 -8.80 12.10
N ASP A 18 16.26 -7.59 11.73
CA ASP A 18 17.42 -7.33 10.88
C ASP A 18 17.80 -5.83 10.90
N TYR A 19 18.91 -5.48 10.27
CA TYR A 19 19.25 -4.10 9.90
C TYR A 19 18.56 -3.70 8.58
N THR A 20 18.37 -2.39 8.39
CA THR A 20 17.98 -1.83 7.09
C THR A 20 18.51 -0.41 6.94
N ALA A 21 18.89 -0.06 5.71
CA ALA A 21 19.31 1.29 5.32
C ALA A 21 18.24 2.00 4.48
N ILE A 22 17.08 1.40 4.25
CA ILE A 22 16.04 1.91 3.34
C ILE A 22 15.21 3.00 4.03
N SER A 23 14.66 2.70 5.20
CA SER A 23 13.82 3.64 5.93
C SER A 23 13.99 3.52 7.45
N LYS A 24 13.60 4.59 8.15
CA LYS A 24 13.54 4.61 9.61
C LYS A 24 12.22 5.22 10.06
N VAL A 25 11.42 4.44 10.78
CA VAL A 25 10.26 4.94 11.53
C VAL A 25 10.75 5.35 12.92
N ASN A 26 10.77 6.64 13.22
CA ASN A 26 11.15 7.14 14.53
C ASN A 26 9.90 7.47 15.38
N PRO A 27 9.57 6.65 16.39
CA PRO A 27 8.42 6.91 17.24
C PRO A 27 8.63 8.10 18.19
N GLU A 28 9.87 8.46 18.54
CA GLU A 28 10.16 9.56 19.48
C GLU A 28 9.93 10.93 18.83
N THR A 29 10.39 11.10 17.59
CA THR A 29 10.22 12.34 16.82
C THR A 29 8.99 12.32 15.93
N ASN A 30 8.21 11.23 15.97
CA ASN A 30 7.11 10.95 15.04
C ASN A 30 7.47 11.27 13.58
N SER A 31 8.60 10.73 13.10
CA SER A 31 9.08 10.97 11.73
C SER A 31 9.32 9.67 10.98
N LEU A 32 9.24 9.74 9.66
CA LEU A 32 9.59 8.68 8.73
C LEU A 32 10.66 9.21 7.79
N LEU A 33 11.78 8.50 7.73
CA LEU A 33 12.87 8.81 6.83
C LEU A 33 12.92 7.78 5.70
N TYR A 34 13.06 8.23 4.46
CA TYR A 34 13.48 7.40 3.32
C TYR A 34 14.92 7.76 2.99
N ARG A 35 15.85 6.81 3.14
CA ARG A 35 17.29 7.03 2.94
C ARG A 35 17.83 8.28 3.66
N GLY A 36 17.27 8.59 4.83
CA GLY A 36 17.64 9.77 5.63
C GLY A 36 16.80 11.03 5.40
N TYR A 37 16.05 11.12 4.30
CA TYR A 37 15.20 12.27 4.00
C TYR A 37 13.82 12.16 4.67
N PRO A 38 13.32 13.22 5.34
CA PRO A 38 11.95 13.23 5.87
C PRO A 38 10.90 13.05 4.77
N VAL A 39 9.98 12.11 4.97
CA VAL A 39 8.95 11.81 3.96
C VAL A 39 8.06 13.02 3.65
N GLN A 40 7.88 13.93 4.61
CA GLN A 40 7.08 15.14 4.42
C GLN A 40 7.75 16.13 3.46
N GLU A 41 9.09 16.20 3.47
CA GLU A 41 9.86 17.03 2.54
C GLU A 41 9.84 16.43 1.13
N LEU A 42 10.00 15.10 1.03
CA LEU A 42 9.88 14.38 -0.24
C LEU A 42 8.49 14.58 -0.86
N ALA A 43 7.42 14.41 -0.07
CA ALA A 43 6.05 14.59 -0.54
C ALA A 43 5.77 16.04 -1.00
N ALA A 44 6.42 17.03 -0.38
CA ALA A 44 6.23 18.43 -0.73
C ALA A 44 6.98 18.87 -1.99
N ALA A 45 8.07 18.20 -2.36
CA ALA A 45 9.02 18.75 -3.34
C ALA A 45 9.44 17.80 -4.46
N GLN A 46 9.17 16.50 -4.37
CA GLN A 46 9.70 15.51 -5.32
C GLN A 46 8.59 14.85 -6.14
N PRO A 47 8.82 14.58 -7.44
CA PRO A 47 7.98 13.65 -8.18
C PRO A 47 8.13 12.24 -7.60
N PHE A 48 7.13 11.38 -7.81
CA PHE A 48 7.19 10.03 -7.24
C PHE A 48 8.33 9.20 -7.85
N GLU A 49 8.65 9.44 -9.12
CA GLU A 49 9.77 8.86 -9.85
C GLU A 49 11.11 9.12 -9.16
N ALA A 50 11.33 10.34 -8.65
CA ALA A 50 12.55 10.67 -7.92
C ALA A 50 12.62 9.95 -6.57
N VAL A 51 11.48 9.78 -5.89
CA VAL A 51 11.40 9.01 -4.63
C VAL A 51 11.59 7.51 -4.87
N ALA A 52 11.06 6.97 -5.96
CA ALA A 52 11.30 5.58 -6.37
C ALA A 52 12.80 5.35 -6.62
N HIS A 53 13.43 6.24 -7.41
CA HIS A 53 14.88 6.23 -7.63
C HIS A 53 15.66 6.30 -6.31
N LEU A 54 15.30 7.22 -5.41
CA LEU A 54 15.93 7.34 -4.07
C LEU A 54 15.87 6.03 -3.31
N LEU A 55 14.70 5.39 -3.24
CA LEU A 55 14.53 4.15 -2.47
C LEU A 55 15.42 3.03 -2.97
N TRP A 56 15.61 2.90 -4.29
CA TRP A 56 16.46 1.87 -4.87
C TRP A 56 17.96 2.20 -4.85
N ASN A 57 18.31 3.47 -5.11
CA ASN A 57 19.71 3.87 -5.33
C ASN A 57 20.38 4.48 -4.10
N GLY A 58 19.61 4.83 -3.06
CA GLY A 58 20.12 5.43 -1.83
C GLY A 58 20.22 6.96 -1.86
N GLU A 59 20.21 7.57 -3.03
CA GLU A 59 20.36 9.03 -3.23
C GLU A 59 19.31 9.57 -4.21
N LEU A 60 18.96 10.86 -4.07
CA LEU A 60 18.09 11.54 -5.03
C LEU A 60 18.77 11.59 -6.40
N PRO A 61 18.03 11.41 -7.51
CA PRO A 61 18.61 11.46 -8.84
C PRO A 61 19.07 12.88 -9.20
N THR A 62 20.15 12.98 -9.96
CA THR A 62 20.44 14.15 -10.79
C THR A 62 19.40 14.27 -11.92
N ASP A 63 19.30 15.44 -12.55
CA ASP A 63 18.36 15.66 -13.66
C ASP A 63 18.54 14.64 -14.81
N GLU A 64 19.79 14.28 -15.12
CA GLU A 64 20.11 13.29 -16.15
C GLU A 64 19.64 11.88 -15.75
N GLN A 65 19.87 11.49 -14.50
CA GLN A 65 19.42 10.21 -13.97
C GLN A 65 17.89 10.14 -13.91
N LEU A 66 17.22 11.22 -13.49
CA LEU A 66 15.76 11.29 -13.45
C LEU A 66 15.17 11.20 -14.86
N ALA A 67 15.75 11.89 -15.84
CA ALA A 67 15.32 11.82 -17.23
C ALA A 67 15.47 10.40 -17.80
N ALA A 68 16.60 9.75 -17.56
CA ALA A 68 16.84 8.38 -18.00
C ALA A 68 15.88 7.38 -17.33
N PHE A 69 15.69 7.50 -16.02
CA PHE A 69 14.74 6.69 -15.26
C PHE A 69 13.31 6.86 -15.76
N THR A 70 12.88 8.11 -15.97
CA THR A 70 11.54 8.43 -16.45
C THR A 70 11.30 7.93 -17.88
N ALA A 71 12.30 8.00 -18.75
CA ALA A 71 12.21 7.45 -20.10
C ALA A 71 12.05 5.92 -20.09
N HIS A 72 12.81 5.22 -19.23
CA HIS A 72 12.66 3.78 -19.04
C HIS A 72 11.29 3.42 -18.45
N GLU A 73 10.83 4.14 -17.44
CA GLU A 73 9.50 3.93 -16.84
C GLU A 73 8.41 4.10 -17.91
N ARG A 74 8.41 5.20 -18.66
CA ARG A 74 7.45 5.47 -19.74
C ARG A 74 7.37 4.35 -20.77
N ALA A 75 8.52 3.87 -21.22
CA ALA A 75 8.62 2.81 -22.23
C ALA A 75 8.03 1.45 -21.77
N ASN A 76 7.83 1.25 -20.47
CA ASN A 76 7.39 -0.02 -19.89
C ASN A 76 5.97 0.01 -19.30
N ARG A 77 5.18 1.06 -19.56
CA ARG A 77 3.83 1.24 -18.97
C ARG A 77 2.74 0.34 -19.54
N ALA A 78 2.90 -0.17 -20.76
CA ALA A 78 1.82 -0.83 -21.48
C ALA A 78 1.32 -2.09 -20.75
N LEU A 79 0.00 -2.28 -20.70
CA LEU A 79 -0.60 -3.51 -20.17
C LEU A 79 -0.23 -4.70 -21.07
N ASP A 80 0.45 -5.70 -20.51
CA ASP A 80 0.80 -6.90 -21.27
C ASP A 80 -0.48 -7.63 -21.75
N PRO A 81 -0.55 -8.07 -23.03
CA PRO A 81 -1.74 -8.74 -23.57
C PRO A 81 -2.13 -10.03 -22.83
N HIS A 82 -1.17 -10.78 -22.29
CA HIS A 82 -1.43 -12.01 -21.53
C HIS A 82 -1.95 -11.69 -20.15
N VAL A 83 -1.44 -10.63 -19.52
CA VAL A 83 -2.01 -10.11 -18.27
C VAL A 83 -3.44 -9.65 -18.49
N LYS A 84 -3.71 -8.87 -19.55
CA LYS A 84 -5.08 -8.48 -19.93
C LYS A 84 -5.98 -9.70 -20.09
N ALA A 85 -5.56 -10.68 -20.89
CA ALA A 85 -6.35 -11.90 -21.13
C ALA A 85 -6.64 -12.68 -19.83
N ALA A 86 -5.69 -12.73 -18.90
CA ALA A 86 -5.90 -13.35 -17.61
C ALA A 86 -6.87 -12.55 -16.73
N LEU A 87 -6.77 -11.22 -16.70
CA LEU A 87 -7.72 -10.36 -15.99
C LEU A 87 -9.13 -10.49 -16.56
N ASP A 88 -9.27 -10.63 -17.88
CA ASP A 88 -10.55 -10.85 -18.57
C ASP A 88 -11.19 -12.20 -18.22
N ALA A 89 -10.37 -13.20 -17.91
CA ALA A 89 -10.83 -14.51 -17.46
C ALA A 89 -11.26 -14.54 -15.98
N LEU A 90 -10.83 -13.56 -15.17
CA LEU A 90 -11.24 -13.45 -13.77
C LEU A 90 -12.64 -12.81 -13.67
N PRO A 91 -13.51 -13.30 -12.76
CA PRO A 91 -14.81 -12.66 -12.56
C PRO A 91 -14.60 -11.22 -12.09
N VAL A 92 -15.36 -10.26 -12.63
CA VAL A 92 -15.32 -8.86 -12.19
C VAL A 92 -15.72 -8.68 -10.72
N THR A 93 -16.29 -9.71 -10.09
CA THR A 93 -16.66 -9.74 -8.67
C THR A 93 -15.57 -10.30 -7.75
N CYS A 94 -14.40 -10.74 -8.27
CA CYS A 94 -13.29 -11.11 -7.39
C CYS A 94 -12.83 -9.88 -6.58
N HIS A 95 -11.92 -10.04 -5.62
CA HIS A 95 -11.29 -8.88 -4.99
C HIS A 95 -10.19 -8.33 -5.92
N PRO A 96 -10.08 -7.01 -6.16
CA PRO A 96 -9.01 -6.42 -6.96
C PRO A 96 -7.58 -6.84 -6.57
N MET A 97 -7.33 -7.08 -5.28
CA MET A 97 -6.04 -7.61 -4.80
C MET A 97 -5.71 -8.99 -5.39
N ASP A 98 -6.71 -9.85 -5.66
CA ASP A 98 -6.49 -11.14 -6.30
C ASP A 98 -6.16 -10.98 -7.78
N SER A 99 -6.76 -9.99 -8.45
CA SER A 99 -6.45 -9.61 -9.83
C SER A 99 -5.00 -9.14 -9.96
N VAL A 100 -4.58 -8.19 -9.12
CA VAL A 100 -3.19 -7.68 -9.14
C VAL A 100 -2.19 -8.78 -8.74
N ARG A 101 -2.50 -9.61 -7.73
CA ARG A 101 -1.65 -10.78 -7.38
C ARG A 101 -1.43 -11.71 -8.58
N THR A 102 -2.51 -11.99 -9.32
CA THR A 102 -2.46 -12.86 -10.50
C THR A 102 -1.67 -12.21 -11.63
N ALA A 103 -1.90 -10.93 -11.90
CA ALA A 103 -1.15 -10.16 -12.90
C ALA A 103 0.35 -10.17 -12.62
N VAL A 104 0.78 -9.88 -11.38
CA VAL A 104 2.21 -9.89 -11.01
C VAL A 104 2.82 -11.29 -11.14
N SER A 105 2.07 -12.34 -10.79
CA SER A 105 2.53 -13.72 -11.00
C SER A 105 2.75 -14.05 -12.48
N ILE A 106 1.90 -13.53 -13.37
CA ILE A 106 2.02 -13.73 -14.83
C ILE A 106 3.21 -12.94 -15.38
N LEU A 107 3.35 -11.67 -14.99
CA LEU A 107 4.50 -10.83 -15.35
C LEU A 107 5.82 -11.52 -14.97
N GLY A 108 5.90 -12.09 -13.77
CA GLY A 108 7.06 -12.86 -13.33
C GLY A 108 7.32 -14.11 -14.18
N ALA A 109 6.28 -14.88 -14.49
CA ALA A 109 6.41 -16.08 -15.33
C ALA A 109 6.86 -15.78 -16.76
N GLN A 110 6.60 -14.57 -17.26
CA GLN A 110 7.00 -14.12 -18.59
C GLN A 110 8.34 -13.39 -18.62
N HIS A 111 8.83 -12.93 -17.47
CA HIS A 111 10.00 -12.08 -17.41
C HIS A 111 11.26 -12.86 -17.84
N PRO A 112 12.03 -12.40 -18.85
CA PRO A 112 13.17 -13.16 -19.36
C PRO A 112 14.30 -13.30 -18.32
N LEU A 113 14.36 -12.37 -17.37
CA LEU A 113 15.31 -12.36 -16.25
C LEU A 113 14.69 -12.86 -14.92
N ALA A 114 13.58 -13.62 -14.96
CA ALA A 114 12.87 -14.03 -13.73
C ALA A 114 13.81 -14.70 -12.71
N GLU A 115 14.59 -15.68 -13.16
CA GLU A 115 15.53 -16.45 -12.35
C GLU A 115 16.89 -15.75 -12.13
N ASP A 116 17.19 -14.68 -12.87
CA ASP A 116 18.42 -13.91 -12.68
C ASP A 116 18.25 -12.97 -11.48
N SER A 117 19.07 -13.18 -10.47
CA SER A 117 19.04 -12.46 -9.20
C SER A 117 20.26 -11.55 -9.01
N SER A 118 20.98 -11.24 -10.09
CA SER A 118 22.01 -10.19 -10.09
C SER A 118 21.42 -8.83 -9.74
N PRO A 119 22.20 -7.91 -9.12
CA PRO A 119 21.72 -6.57 -8.79
C PRO A 119 21.11 -5.83 -9.98
N GLU A 120 21.70 -5.98 -11.18
CA GLU A 120 21.23 -5.36 -12.41
C GLU A 120 19.88 -5.94 -12.87
N ALA A 121 19.73 -7.27 -12.85
CA ALA A 121 18.47 -7.93 -13.20
C ALA A 121 17.35 -7.63 -12.19
N GLU A 122 17.68 -7.53 -10.90
CA GLU A 122 16.70 -7.15 -9.87
C GLU A 122 16.25 -5.69 -10.02
N MET A 123 17.17 -4.78 -10.36
CA MET A 123 16.82 -3.40 -10.67
C MET A 123 15.88 -3.34 -11.88
N GLU A 124 16.23 -4.01 -12.98
CA GLU A 124 15.40 -4.05 -14.21
C GLU A 124 13.99 -4.59 -13.94
N LYS A 125 13.89 -5.69 -13.17
CA LYS A 125 12.60 -6.27 -12.76
C LYS A 125 11.81 -5.29 -11.89
N ALA A 126 12.47 -4.61 -10.94
CA ALA A 126 11.82 -3.66 -10.04
C ALA A 126 11.27 -2.43 -10.78
N THR A 127 12.08 -1.83 -11.67
CA THR A 127 11.69 -0.64 -12.44
C THR A 127 10.62 -0.96 -13.48
N THR A 128 10.71 -2.12 -14.14
CA THR A 128 9.69 -2.59 -15.08
C THR A 128 8.36 -2.85 -14.38
N LEU A 129 8.38 -3.55 -13.24
CA LEU A 129 7.16 -3.84 -12.47
C LEU A 129 6.51 -2.55 -11.94
N PHE A 130 7.32 -1.58 -11.50
CA PHE A 130 6.86 -0.25 -11.11
C PHE A 130 6.08 0.46 -12.22
N ALA A 131 6.59 0.42 -13.46
CA ALA A 131 5.95 1.01 -14.63
C ALA A 131 4.65 0.29 -15.06
N GLN A 132 4.61 -1.05 -14.93
CA GLN A 132 3.49 -1.87 -15.42
C GLN A 132 2.27 -1.90 -14.46
N LEU A 133 2.50 -1.76 -13.15
CA LEU A 133 1.44 -1.88 -12.14
C LEU A 133 0.27 -0.89 -12.34
N PRO A 134 0.49 0.40 -12.65
CA PRO A 134 -0.58 1.34 -12.95
C PRO A 134 -1.56 0.85 -14.03
N ALA A 135 -1.07 0.27 -15.12
CA ALA A 135 -1.95 -0.20 -16.20
C ALA A 135 -2.81 -1.40 -15.77
N VAL A 136 -2.26 -2.28 -14.91
CA VAL A 136 -3.03 -3.38 -14.30
C VAL A 136 -4.16 -2.85 -13.43
N VAL A 137 -3.86 -1.90 -12.54
CA VAL A 137 -4.84 -1.34 -11.59
C VAL A 137 -5.89 -0.51 -12.32
N ALA A 138 -5.49 0.33 -13.26
CA ALA A 138 -6.39 1.12 -14.09
C ALA A 138 -7.35 0.23 -14.88
N TYR A 139 -6.82 -0.82 -15.54
CA TYR A 139 -7.65 -1.76 -16.29
C TYR A 139 -8.63 -2.52 -15.39
N GLU A 140 -8.20 -2.92 -14.19
CA GLU A 140 -9.04 -3.60 -13.21
C GLU A 140 -10.25 -2.75 -12.81
N GLN A 141 -10.07 -1.46 -12.57
CA GLN A 141 -11.20 -0.56 -12.31
C GLN A 141 -12.13 -0.49 -13.53
N ARG A 142 -11.57 -0.19 -14.71
CA ARG A 142 -12.36 0.03 -15.92
C ARG A 142 -13.20 -1.19 -16.30
N ARG A 143 -12.65 -2.40 -16.21
CA ARG A 143 -13.41 -3.63 -16.52
C ARG A 143 -14.53 -3.89 -15.49
N ARG A 144 -14.36 -3.47 -14.23
CA ARG A 144 -15.42 -3.55 -13.22
C ARG A 144 -16.55 -2.58 -13.51
N THR A 145 -16.21 -1.32 -13.76
CA THR A 145 -17.18 -0.28 -14.12
C THR A 145 -17.95 -0.67 -15.39
N ALA A 146 -17.28 -1.29 -16.37
CA ALA A 146 -17.91 -1.79 -17.60
C ALA A 146 -18.73 -3.08 -17.42
N GLY A 147 -18.62 -3.75 -16.27
CA GLY A 147 -19.27 -5.05 -16.01
C GLY A 147 -18.65 -6.25 -16.73
N GLY A 148 -17.42 -6.11 -17.26
CA GLY A 148 -16.74 -7.15 -18.02
C GLY A 148 -15.49 -6.63 -18.76
N PRO A 149 -14.86 -7.48 -19.59
CA PRO A 149 -13.72 -7.08 -20.43
C PRO A 149 -14.00 -5.80 -21.22
N THR A 150 -13.00 -4.92 -21.28
CA THR A 150 -13.07 -3.64 -22.00
C THR A 150 -11.74 -3.38 -22.71
N GLU A 151 -11.64 -2.27 -23.43
CA GLU A 151 -10.37 -1.81 -23.99
C GLU A 151 -9.60 -0.98 -22.96
N PRO A 152 -8.29 -1.24 -22.77
CA PRO A 152 -7.45 -0.42 -21.91
C PRO A 152 -7.27 0.96 -22.54
N VAL A 153 -7.21 1.99 -21.70
CA VAL A 153 -6.72 3.30 -22.13
C VAL A 153 -5.20 3.21 -22.25
N ALA A 154 -4.66 3.56 -23.42
CA ALA A 154 -3.22 3.48 -23.65
C ALA A 154 -2.46 4.48 -22.76
N PRO A 155 -1.29 4.11 -22.24
CA PRO A 155 -0.41 5.04 -21.53
C PRO A 155 0.06 6.15 -22.47
N ARG A 156 0.43 7.28 -21.87
CA ARG A 156 0.90 8.49 -22.54
C ARG A 156 2.27 8.90 -22.06
N ASP A 157 3.24 8.95 -22.98
CA ASP A 157 4.65 9.25 -22.65
C ASP A 157 4.90 10.73 -22.35
N ASP A 158 3.94 11.61 -22.61
CA ASP A 158 4.01 13.03 -22.25
C ASP A 158 3.59 13.30 -20.79
N LEU A 159 2.96 12.32 -20.14
CA LEU A 159 2.49 12.40 -18.75
C LEU A 159 3.50 11.76 -17.77
N ASP A 160 3.67 12.35 -16.60
CA ASP A 160 4.40 11.73 -15.49
C ASP A 160 3.63 10.53 -14.90
N TYR A 161 4.20 9.83 -13.93
CA TYR A 161 3.61 8.63 -13.34
C TYR A 161 2.18 8.86 -12.83
N SER A 162 1.96 9.93 -12.07
CA SER A 162 0.69 10.22 -11.42
C SER A 162 -0.37 10.67 -12.43
N HIS A 163 0.01 11.57 -13.35
CA HIS A 163 -0.85 11.99 -14.45
C HIS A 163 -1.26 10.80 -15.31
N ASN A 164 -0.30 9.95 -15.71
CA ASN A 164 -0.56 8.80 -16.55
C ASN A 164 -1.45 7.75 -15.86
N PHE A 165 -1.28 7.53 -14.55
CA PHE A 165 -2.14 6.60 -13.81
C PHE A 165 -3.59 7.08 -13.81
N LEU A 166 -3.84 8.34 -13.45
CA LEU A 166 -5.18 8.92 -13.48
C LEU A 166 -5.77 8.92 -14.89
N TRP A 167 -4.97 9.27 -15.91
CA TRP A 167 -5.32 9.20 -17.32
C TRP A 167 -5.77 7.79 -17.74
N MET A 168 -4.98 6.76 -17.46
CA MET A 168 -5.32 5.38 -17.83
C MET A 168 -6.57 4.89 -17.10
N THR A 169 -6.82 5.38 -15.88
CA THR A 169 -7.97 4.96 -15.07
C THR A 169 -9.25 5.58 -15.61
N PHE A 170 -9.27 6.91 -15.78
CA PHE A 170 -10.49 7.66 -16.06
C PHE A 170 -10.70 7.97 -17.55
N GLY A 171 -9.63 8.01 -18.34
CA GLY A 171 -9.67 8.35 -19.76
C GLY A 171 -9.74 9.86 -20.04
N GLU A 172 -9.49 10.68 -19.02
CA GLU A 172 -9.38 12.14 -19.09
C GLU A 172 -8.23 12.63 -18.21
N GLU A 173 -7.64 13.78 -18.57
CA GLU A 173 -6.60 14.40 -17.74
C GLU A 173 -7.23 14.96 -16.47
N ALA A 174 -6.71 14.54 -15.32
CA ALA A 174 -7.13 15.06 -14.03
C ALA A 174 -6.58 16.48 -13.81
N ALA A 175 -7.28 17.27 -12.99
CA ALA A 175 -6.76 18.58 -12.58
C ALA A 175 -5.49 18.45 -11.72
N GLU A 176 -4.62 19.45 -11.78
CA GLU A 176 -3.33 19.46 -11.07
C GLU A 176 -3.47 19.23 -9.57
N GLU A 177 -4.52 19.76 -8.92
CA GLU A 177 -4.78 19.52 -7.50
C GLU A 177 -5.00 18.03 -7.21
N VAL A 178 -5.72 17.34 -8.10
CA VAL A 178 -6.01 15.90 -8.00
C VAL A 178 -4.75 15.09 -8.21
N VAL A 179 -3.96 15.45 -9.23
CA VAL A 179 -2.68 14.80 -9.52
C VAL A 179 -1.69 14.97 -8.36
N ASP A 180 -1.60 16.17 -7.79
CA ASP A 180 -0.71 16.45 -6.66
C ASP A 180 -1.08 15.64 -5.42
N ALA A 181 -2.36 15.60 -5.06
CA ALA A 181 -2.84 14.79 -3.95
C ALA A 181 -2.58 13.29 -4.18
N PHE A 182 -2.73 12.81 -5.43
CA PHE A 182 -2.43 11.42 -5.79
C PHE A 182 -0.93 11.13 -5.69
N ARG A 183 -0.07 11.99 -6.26
CA ARG A 183 1.41 11.93 -6.14
C ARG A 183 1.86 11.87 -4.69
N VAL A 184 1.33 12.74 -3.84
CA VAL A 184 1.61 12.75 -2.39
C VAL A 184 1.26 11.40 -1.77
N SER A 185 0.09 10.84 -2.09
CA SER A 185 -0.32 9.54 -1.56
C SER A 185 0.66 8.42 -1.95
N MET A 186 1.13 8.41 -3.20
CA MET A 186 2.11 7.43 -3.69
C MET A 186 3.42 7.51 -2.89
N ILE A 187 3.93 8.71 -2.63
CA ILE A 187 5.14 8.91 -1.83
C ILE A 187 4.95 8.45 -0.37
N LEU A 188 3.82 8.80 0.27
CA LEU A 188 3.54 8.42 1.66
C LEU A 188 3.35 6.90 1.83
N TYR A 189 2.90 6.22 0.78
CA TYR A 189 2.76 4.77 0.77
C TYR A 189 4.00 4.01 0.32
N ALA A 190 4.96 4.65 -0.33
CA ALA A 190 6.10 4.01 -0.99
C ALA A 190 6.85 2.99 -0.11
N GLU A 191 7.07 3.30 1.18
CA GLU A 191 7.93 2.48 2.03
C GLU A 191 7.59 2.64 3.53
N HIS A 192 7.71 1.55 4.32
CA HIS A 192 7.41 1.60 5.77
C HIS A 192 8.05 0.48 6.60
N SER A 193 9.37 0.31 6.49
CA SER A 193 10.19 -0.65 7.23
C SER A 193 9.60 -2.07 7.18
N PHE A 194 9.81 -2.88 8.23
CA PHE A 194 9.37 -4.28 8.29
C PHE A 194 7.89 -4.45 8.68
N ASN A 195 7.01 -3.74 7.98
CA ASN A 195 5.58 -4.05 7.99
C ASN A 195 5.33 -5.45 7.39
N ALA A 196 4.13 -6.02 7.62
CA ALA A 196 3.87 -7.43 7.36
C ALA A 196 4.12 -7.87 5.90
N SER A 197 3.79 -7.03 4.92
CA SER A 197 4.01 -7.34 3.51
C SER A 197 5.48 -7.23 3.11
N THR A 198 6.20 -6.20 3.59
CA THR A 198 7.65 -6.11 3.41
C THR A 198 8.36 -7.30 4.04
N PHE A 199 8.01 -7.67 5.28
CA PHE A 199 8.61 -8.82 5.94
C PHE A 199 8.29 -10.14 5.22
N THR A 200 7.10 -10.27 4.63
CA THR A 200 6.74 -11.41 3.76
C THR A 200 7.64 -11.48 2.52
N ALA A 201 7.86 -10.36 1.81
CA ALA A 201 8.80 -10.30 0.69
C ALA A 201 10.21 -10.73 1.11
N ARG A 202 10.70 -10.25 2.25
CA ARG A 202 12.01 -10.64 2.80
C ARG A 202 12.07 -12.13 3.15
N VAL A 203 11.04 -12.69 3.78
CA VAL A 203 10.98 -14.13 4.10
C VAL A 203 11.07 -14.97 2.83
N ILE A 204 10.32 -14.63 1.78
CA ILE A 204 10.38 -15.33 0.49
C ILE A 204 11.78 -15.19 -0.13
N THR A 205 12.31 -13.97 -0.18
CA THR A 205 13.66 -13.69 -0.69
C THR A 205 14.74 -14.44 0.09
N SER A 206 14.56 -14.65 1.39
CA SER A 206 15.53 -15.36 2.23
C SER A 206 15.79 -16.81 1.82
N THR A 207 14.85 -17.37 1.06
CA THR A 207 14.96 -18.71 0.45
C THR A 207 15.67 -18.71 -0.91
N LEU A 208 16.14 -17.54 -1.36
CA LEU A 208 16.70 -17.24 -2.69
C LEU A 208 15.69 -17.29 -3.84
N SER A 209 14.38 -17.32 -3.54
CA SER A 209 13.31 -17.17 -4.54
C SER A 209 13.36 -15.81 -5.25
N ASP A 210 12.72 -15.68 -6.41
CA ASP A 210 12.76 -14.50 -7.26
C ASP A 210 11.92 -13.32 -6.73
N LEU A 211 12.16 -12.13 -7.31
CA LEU A 211 11.49 -10.88 -6.95
C LEU A 211 9.97 -10.93 -7.17
N HIS A 212 9.48 -11.56 -8.24
CA HIS A 212 8.05 -11.60 -8.52
C HIS A 212 7.34 -12.54 -7.54
N SER A 213 7.97 -13.65 -7.15
CA SER A 213 7.48 -14.49 -6.04
C SER A 213 7.38 -13.69 -4.74
N ALA A 214 8.42 -12.92 -4.39
CA ALA A 214 8.44 -12.09 -3.19
C ALA A 214 7.33 -11.01 -3.20
N VAL A 215 7.16 -10.29 -4.32
CA VAL A 215 6.10 -9.28 -4.47
C VAL A 215 4.71 -9.92 -4.47
N THR A 216 4.52 -11.07 -5.13
CA THR A 216 3.24 -11.81 -5.13
C THR A 216 2.83 -12.20 -3.71
N GLY A 217 3.78 -12.67 -2.89
CA GLY A 217 3.53 -12.95 -1.48
C GLY A 217 3.23 -11.69 -0.66
N ALA A 218 3.96 -10.60 -0.91
CA ALA A 218 3.73 -9.32 -0.25
C ALA A 218 2.34 -8.74 -0.54
N ILE A 219 1.84 -8.87 -1.77
CA ILE A 219 0.47 -8.50 -2.16
C ILE A 219 -0.54 -9.31 -1.34
N GLY A 220 -0.32 -10.62 -1.21
CA GLY A 220 -1.17 -11.49 -0.38
C GLY A 220 -1.24 -11.03 1.07
N ALA A 221 -0.11 -10.65 1.66
CA ALA A 221 -0.04 -10.11 3.02
C ALA A 221 -0.68 -8.71 3.14
N LEU A 222 -0.56 -7.86 2.10
CA LEU A 222 -1.13 -6.50 2.08
C LEU A 222 -2.67 -6.52 2.02
N LYS A 223 -3.25 -7.52 1.37
CA LYS A 223 -4.72 -7.69 1.23
C LYS A 223 -5.45 -7.79 2.58
N GLY A 224 -4.80 -8.32 3.62
CA GLY A 224 -5.45 -8.55 4.90
C GLY A 224 -5.99 -7.25 5.52
N PRO A 225 -7.19 -7.25 6.13
CA PRO A 225 -7.79 -6.03 6.68
C PRO A 225 -6.98 -5.43 7.83
N LEU A 226 -6.08 -6.18 8.48
CA LEU A 226 -5.19 -5.67 9.52
C LEU A 226 -3.89 -5.03 8.97
N HIS A 227 -3.78 -4.89 7.65
CA HIS A 227 -2.67 -4.25 6.95
C HIS A 227 -3.20 -3.25 5.92
N GLY A 228 -2.94 -3.42 4.62
CA GLY A 228 -3.32 -2.46 3.59
C GLY A 228 -4.82 -2.36 3.32
N GLY A 229 -5.59 -3.43 3.57
CA GLY A 229 -7.06 -3.41 3.45
C GLY A 229 -7.78 -2.45 4.42
N ALA A 230 -7.03 -1.76 5.29
CA ALA A 230 -7.59 -0.75 6.18
C ALA A 230 -8.12 0.48 5.43
N ASN A 231 -7.51 0.89 4.31
CA ASN A 231 -7.95 2.08 3.56
C ASN A 231 -9.32 1.87 2.90
N GLU A 232 -9.54 0.69 2.33
CA GLU A 232 -10.84 0.22 1.83
C GLU A 232 -11.87 0.16 2.98
N ALA A 233 -11.52 -0.46 4.10
CA ALA A 233 -12.41 -0.60 5.25
C ALA A 233 -12.84 0.73 5.90
N VAL A 234 -12.02 1.78 5.78
CA VAL A 234 -12.38 3.14 6.20
C VAL A 234 -13.53 3.68 5.34
N MET A 235 -13.49 3.49 4.02
CA MET A 235 -14.60 3.95 3.17
C MET A 235 -15.84 3.07 3.29
N HIS A 236 -15.72 1.76 3.47
CA HIS A 236 -16.88 0.92 3.84
C HIS A 236 -17.54 1.39 5.15
N THR A 237 -16.74 1.91 6.09
CA THR A 237 -17.28 2.54 7.32
C THR A 237 -18.05 3.82 7.00
N PHE A 238 -17.55 4.65 6.07
CA PHE A 238 -18.23 5.87 5.66
C PHE A 238 -19.54 5.53 4.92
N ASP A 239 -19.57 4.45 4.15
CA ASP A 239 -20.76 3.94 3.49
C ASP A 239 -21.78 3.36 4.49
N GLU A 240 -21.33 2.61 5.50
CA GLU A 240 -22.18 2.14 6.61
C GLU A 240 -22.86 3.30 7.34
N ILE A 241 -22.13 4.39 7.59
CA ILE A 241 -22.65 5.60 8.21
C ILE A 241 -23.60 6.32 7.23
N GLY A 242 -23.27 6.29 5.94
CA GLY A 242 -23.96 6.94 4.84
C GLY A 242 -23.44 8.36 4.62
N ILE A 243 -22.92 8.61 3.42
CA ILE A 243 -22.52 9.93 2.94
C ILE A 243 -23.76 10.67 2.41
N ARG A 244 -23.98 11.89 2.89
CA ARG A 244 -25.16 12.70 2.58
C ARG A 244 -24.71 14.07 2.08
N PRO A 245 -24.63 14.31 0.76
CA PRO A 245 -24.02 15.52 0.20
C PRO A 245 -24.64 16.84 0.69
N GLU A 246 -25.94 16.84 0.97
CA GLU A 246 -26.69 18.03 1.42
C GLU A 246 -26.59 18.26 2.94
N GLU A 247 -25.90 17.38 3.67
CA GLU A 247 -25.82 17.45 5.13
C GLU A 247 -24.73 18.41 5.60
N SER A 248 -25.01 19.18 6.65
CA SER A 248 -23.99 20.04 7.25
C SER A 248 -22.88 19.24 7.93
N GLN A 249 -21.69 19.83 8.04
CA GLN A 249 -20.55 19.20 8.70
C GLN A 249 -20.87 18.75 10.15
N GLU A 250 -21.65 19.53 10.90
CA GLU A 250 -22.02 19.21 12.28
C GLU A 250 -22.99 18.03 12.39
N GLU A 251 -23.95 17.93 11.46
CA GLU A 251 -24.88 16.80 11.39
C GLU A 251 -24.13 15.49 11.05
N ALA A 252 -23.25 15.54 10.04
CA ALA A 252 -22.40 14.42 9.67
C ALA A 252 -21.51 13.97 10.85
N LYS A 253 -20.91 14.93 11.56
CA LYS A 253 -20.09 14.69 12.75
C LYS A 253 -20.86 13.98 13.87
N ALA A 254 -22.09 14.38 14.14
CA ALA A 254 -22.93 13.75 15.17
C ALA A 254 -23.25 12.29 14.83
N ARG A 255 -23.58 11.99 13.56
CA ARG A 255 -23.84 10.61 13.10
C ARG A 255 -22.61 9.72 13.19
N ALA A 256 -21.47 10.24 12.73
CA ALA A 256 -20.18 9.56 12.84
C ALA A 256 -19.84 9.19 14.29
N LYS A 257 -20.02 10.12 15.24
CA LYS A 257 -19.81 9.85 16.67
C LYS A 257 -20.75 8.75 17.20
N ALA A 258 -22.03 8.80 16.87
CA ALA A 258 -23.00 7.79 17.30
C ALA A 258 -22.65 6.39 16.78
N TRP A 259 -22.23 6.27 15.51
CA TRP A 259 -21.76 5.02 14.94
C TRP A 259 -20.52 4.48 15.68
N MET A 260 -19.55 5.36 15.99
CA MET A 260 -18.32 4.98 16.71
C MET A 260 -18.65 4.42 18.10
N GLU A 261 -19.51 5.10 18.85
CA GLU A 261 -19.94 4.66 20.19
C GLU A 261 -20.58 3.27 20.14
N GLN A 262 -21.44 3.02 19.15
CA GLN A 262 -22.05 1.71 18.93
C GLN A 262 -21.01 0.64 18.56
N ALA A 263 -20.08 0.94 17.65
CA ALA A 263 -19.04 0.01 17.23
C ALA A 263 -18.13 -0.39 18.40
N LEU A 264 -17.74 0.58 19.23
CA LEU A 264 -16.94 0.35 20.43
C LEU A 264 -17.69 -0.46 21.50
N ALA A 265 -18.98 -0.19 21.72
CA ALA A 265 -19.81 -0.97 22.63
C ALA A 265 -19.91 -2.44 22.19
N GLN A 266 -19.92 -2.69 20.88
CA GLN A 266 -19.92 -4.02 20.28
C GLN A 266 -18.52 -4.66 20.17
N LYS A 267 -17.47 -3.98 20.66
CA LYS A 267 -16.06 -4.41 20.55
C LYS A 267 -15.61 -4.66 19.11
N ARG A 268 -16.22 -3.98 18.12
CA ARG A 268 -15.74 -3.97 16.73
C ARG A 268 -14.36 -3.32 16.69
N LYS A 269 -13.46 -3.86 15.86
CA LYS A 269 -12.25 -3.13 15.47
C LYS A 269 -12.66 -2.07 14.46
N VAL A 270 -12.16 -0.85 14.65
CA VAL A 270 -12.39 0.28 13.75
C VAL A 270 -11.11 0.52 12.96
N MET A 271 -11.22 0.40 11.64
CA MET A 271 -10.07 0.50 10.74
C MET A 271 -9.66 1.96 10.52
N GLY A 272 -8.41 2.19 10.11
CA GLY A 272 -7.81 3.53 10.03
C GLY A 272 -7.27 4.09 11.35
N PHE A 273 -7.41 3.38 12.47
CA PHE A 273 -6.95 3.82 13.78
C PHE A 273 -5.92 2.88 14.40
N GLY A 274 -4.89 3.49 15.00
CA GLY A 274 -3.84 2.79 15.72
C GLY A 274 -2.76 2.19 14.81
N HIS A 275 -1.59 1.95 15.41
CA HIS A 275 -0.42 1.48 14.70
C HIS A 275 0.48 0.63 15.61
N ARG A 276 1.21 -0.34 15.03
CA ARG A 276 2.13 -1.19 15.79
C ARG A 276 3.31 -0.39 16.36
N VAL A 277 3.91 0.46 15.52
CA VAL A 277 5.06 1.32 15.86
C VAL A 277 4.63 2.67 16.45
N TYR A 278 3.95 3.53 15.68
CA TYR A 278 3.48 4.84 16.18
C TYR A 278 2.52 4.72 17.37
N LYS A 279 2.81 5.47 18.44
CA LYS A 279 1.97 5.57 19.65
C LYS A 279 1.33 6.94 19.86
N HIS A 280 1.82 7.96 19.15
CA HIS A 280 1.41 9.35 19.33
C HIS A 280 0.88 9.99 18.03
N GLY A 281 0.41 9.16 17.10
CA GLY A 281 0.00 9.56 15.74
C GLY A 281 0.97 9.08 14.69
N ASP A 282 0.48 8.77 13.48
CA ASP A 282 1.31 8.38 12.33
C ASP A 282 1.92 9.63 11.68
N SER A 283 3.23 9.61 11.43
CA SER A 283 3.97 10.75 10.89
C SER A 283 3.49 11.22 9.50
N ARG A 284 2.78 10.36 8.77
CA ARG A 284 2.30 10.61 7.41
C ARG A 284 0.90 11.21 7.37
N VAL A 285 0.11 11.02 8.43
CA VAL A 285 -1.28 11.50 8.50
C VAL A 285 -1.41 13.00 8.28
N PRO A 286 -0.58 13.87 8.89
CA PRO A 286 -0.71 15.31 8.66
C PRO A 286 -0.56 15.71 7.19
N THR A 287 0.34 15.07 6.45
CA THR A 287 0.54 15.33 5.01
C THR A 287 -0.64 14.80 4.20
N MET A 288 -1.08 13.56 4.47
CA MET A 288 -2.23 12.98 3.76
C MET A 288 -3.54 13.71 4.04
N LYS A 289 -3.73 14.20 5.28
CA LYS A 289 -4.89 15.00 5.67
C LYS A 289 -4.93 16.35 4.93
N LYS A 290 -3.79 16.99 4.69
CA LYS A 290 -3.72 18.19 3.83
C LYS A 290 -4.13 17.88 2.39
N ALA A 291 -3.70 16.74 1.84
CA ALA A 291 -4.13 16.30 0.52
C ALA A 291 -5.64 16.00 0.49
N LEU A 292 -6.19 15.36 1.53
CA LEU A 292 -7.64 15.19 1.69
C LEU A 292 -8.38 16.53 1.73
N ASP A 293 -7.90 17.50 2.51
CA ASP A 293 -8.52 18.82 2.63
C ASP A 293 -8.53 19.57 1.29
N ALA A 294 -7.45 19.46 0.50
CA ALA A 294 -7.41 20.00 -0.86
C ALA A 294 -8.45 19.34 -1.78
N MET A 295 -8.67 18.02 -1.68
CA MET A 295 -9.70 17.33 -2.46
C MET A 295 -11.12 17.70 -2.01
N ILE A 296 -11.34 17.85 -0.70
CA ILE A 296 -12.63 18.28 -0.15
C ILE A 296 -12.99 19.67 -0.68
N GLU A 297 -12.04 20.59 -0.74
CA GLU A 297 -12.23 21.93 -1.30
C GLU A 297 -12.48 21.87 -2.81
N TYR A 298 -11.62 21.17 -3.56
CA TYR A 298 -11.70 21.08 -5.02
C TYR A 298 -13.06 20.52 -5.49
N PHE A 299 -13.55 19.45 -4.85
CA PHE A 299 -14.83 18.84 -5.21
C PHE A 299 -16.04 19.44 -4.47
N GLY A 300 -15.83 20.35 -3.52
CA GLY A 300 -16.92 20.94 -2.70
C GLY A 300 -17.66 19.93 -1.81
N ARG A 301 -16.96 18.91 -1.29
CA ARG A 301 -17.56 17.75 -0.57
C ARG A 301 -17.31 17.81 0.95
N HIS A 302 -17.77 18.88 1.59
CA HIS A 302 -17.49 19.17 3.00
C HIS A 302 -18.14 18.20 4.01
N GLU A 303 -19.17 17.46 3.62
CA GLU A 303 -19.79 16.44 4.47
C GLU A 303 -18.82 15.31 4.82
N ILE A 304 -17.84 15.02 3.94
CA ILE A 304 -16.76 14.05 4.19
C ILE A 304 -15.90 14.48 5.38
N LEU A 305 -15.62 15.78 5.50
CA LEU A 305 -14.88 16.33 6.64
C LEU A 305 -15.65 16.14 7.95
N GLY A 306 -16.97 16.26 7.92
CA GLY A 306 -17.83 16.02 9.07
C GLY A 306 -17.75 14.58 9.58
N LEU A 307 -17.86 13.61 8.66
CA LEU A 307 -17.68 12.19 8.98
C LEU A 307 -16.28 11.90 9.53
N TYR A 308 -15.25 12.39 8.83
CA TYR A 308 -13.84 12.21 9.21
C TYR A 308 -13.58 12.72 10.63
N ASN A 309 -13.96 13.98 10.91
CA ASN A 309 -13.69 14.63 12.19
C ASN A 309 -14.50 13.99 13.33
N GLY A 310 -15.75 13.59 13.06
CA GLY A 310 -16.60 12.96 14.08
C GLY A 310 -16.07 11.62 14.56
N LEU A 311 -15.64 10.78 13.63
CA LEU A 311 -15.03 9.48 13.95
C LEU A 311 -13.66 9.64 14.63
N GLU A 312 -12.81 10.55 14.15
CA GLU A 312 -11.49 10.82 14.76
C GLU A 312 -11.62 11.29 16.21
N GLN A 313 -12.46 12.31 16.43
CA GLN A 313 -12.71 12.86 17.76
C GLN A 313 -13.28 11.79 18.70
N ALA A 314 -14.26 11.00 18.24
CA ALA A 314 -14.89 9.98 19.06
C ALA A 314 -13.91 8.84 19.43
N MET A 315 -13.02 8.42 18.51
CA MET A 315 -11.99 7.44 18.82
C MET A 315 -10.97 7.96 19.84
N ASP A 316 -10.55 9.22 19.70
CA ASP A 316 -9.61 9.84 20.63
C ASP A 316 -10.20 9.98 22.03
N GLU A 317 -11.44 10.48 22.13
CA GLU A 317 -12.16 10.61 23.41
C GLU A 317 -12.35 9.25 24.10
N ALA A 318 -12.68 8.20 23.35
CA ALA A 318 -13.03 6.90 23.91
C ALA A 318 -11.82 5.99 24.20
N LYS A 319 -10.74 6.10 23.41
CA LYS A 319 -9.60 5.17 23.43
C LYS A 319 -8.22 5.82 23.40
N ALA A 320 -8.12 7.13 23.17
CA ALA A 320 -6.85 7.84 22.91
C ALA A 320 -6.03 7.21 21.77
N ILE A 321 -6.72 6.66 20.76
CA ILE A 321 -6.09 6.06 19.57
C ILE A 321 -6.19 7.06 18.42
N LYS A 322 -5.03 7.44 17.88
CA LYS A 322 -4.93 8.36 16.74
C LYS A 322 -5.09 7.64 15.39
N PRO A 323 -5.50 8.35 14.33
CA PRO A 323 -5.54 7.79 13.00
C PRO A 323 -4.15 7.37 12.49
N ASN A 324 -4.14 6.41 11.57
CA ASN A 324 -3.00 6.04 10.74
C ASN A 324 -3.20 6.54 9.31
N LEU A 325 -2.19 6.38 8.43
CA LEU A 325 -2.23 6.90 7.05
C LEU A 325 -3.50 6.49 6.26
N ASP A 326 -4.02 5.29 6.49
CA ASP A 326 -5.14 4.74 5.71
C ASP A 326 -6.44 5.52 5.93
N TYR A 327 -6.56 6.20 7.07
CA TYR A 327 -7.75 6.95 7.45
C TYR A 327 -8.01 8.20 6.58
N PRO A 328 -7.04 9.10 6.35
CA PRO A 328 -7.20 10.16 5.35
C PRO A 328 -7.10 9.66 3.92
N ALA A 329 -6.35 8.58 3.65
CA ALA A 329 -6.15 8.11 2.27
C ALA A 329 -7.41 7.55 1.60
N GLY A 330 -8.23 6.77 2.32
CA GLY A 330 -9.47 6.21 1.78
C GLY A 330 -10.42 7.29 1.22
N PRO A 331 -10.82 8.28 2.03
CA PRO A 331 -11.64 9.40 1.56
C PRO A 331 -10.98 10.22 0.45
N THR A 332 -9.65 10.36 0.43
CA THR A 332 -8.95 11.02 -0.68
C THR A 332 -9.18 10.28 -2.00
N TYR A 333 -8.96 8.96 -2.03
CA TYR A 333 -9.16 8.17 -3.24
C TYR A 333 -10.63 8.10 -3.67
N HIS A 334 -11.56 8.09 -2.71
CA HIS A 334 -12.99 8.18 -3.00
C HIS A 334 -13.33 9.48 -3.74
N LEU A 335 -12.82 10.62 -3.26
CA LEU A 335 -13.05 11.92 -3.92
C LEU A 335 -12.44 11.98 -5.32
N MET A 336 -11.31 11.30 -5.54
CA MET A 336 -10.68 11.17 -6.87
C MET A 336 -11.47 10.28 -7.84
N GLY A 337 -12.52 9.59 -7.38
CA GLY A 337 -13.37 8.74 -8.21
C GLY A 337 -12.91 7.29 -8.34
N PHE A 338 -11.94 6.84 -7.55
CA PHE A 338 -11.60 5.42 -7.50
C PHE A 338 -12.67 4.60 -6.79
N ASP A 339 -12.94 3.40 -7.30
CA ASP A 339 -13.82 2.43 -6.62
C ASP A 339 -13.15 1.97 -5.31
N THR A 340 -13.92 1.81 -4.23
CA THR A 340 -13.38 1.54 -2.88
C THR A 340 -12.51 0.29 -2.84
N GLU A 341 -12.87 -0.77 -3.57
CA GLU A 341 -12.11 -2.01 -3.64
C GLU A 341 -10.73 -1.85 -4.33
N LEU A 342 -10.49 -0.74 -5.04
CA LEU A 342 -9.22 -0.44 -5.72
C LEU A 342 -8.20 0.27 -4.82
N PHE A 343 -8.58 0.67 -3.60
CA PHE A 343 -7.68 1.47 -2.76
C PHE A 343 -6.43 0.71 -2.31
N THR A 344 -6.54 -0.57 -2.00
CA THR A 344 -5.36 -1.38 -1.65
C THR A 344 -4.50 -1.70 -2.89
N PRO A 345 -5.06 -1.93 -4.09
CA PRO A 345 -4.29 -1.91 -5.34
C PRO A 345 -3.50 -0.61 -5.61
N LEU A 346 -4.06 0.57 -5.31
CA LEU A 346 -3.30 1.83 -5.39
C LEU A 346 -2.10 1.82 -4.42
N PHE A 347 -2.29 1.25 -3.23
CA PHE A 347 -1.22 1.04 -2.28
C PHE A 347 -0.15 0.08 -2.84
N ILE A 348 -0.51 -1.00 -3.56
CA ILE A 348 0.49 -1.86 -4.24
C ILE A 348 1.38 -1.04 -5.18
N ALA A 349 0.78 -0.20 -6.02
CA ALA A 349 1.50 0.59 -7.03
C ALA A 349 2.54 1.53 -6.39
N ALA A 350 2.23 2.08 -5.22
CA ALA A 350 3.19 2.84 -4.43
C ALA A 350 4.26 1.94 -3.79
N ARG A 351 3.81 0.93 -3.03
CA ARG A 351 4.64 0.13 -2.11
C ARG A 351 5.60 -0.83 -2.80
N VAL A 352 5.39 -1.12 -4.09
CA VAL A 352 6.32 -1.94 -4.88
C VAL A 352 7.76 -1.42 -4.81
N THR A 353 7.94 -0.11 -4.72
CA THR A 353 9.27 0.54 -4.57
C THR A 353 9.97 0.10 -3.29
N GLY A 354 9.33 0.25 -2.12
CA GLY A 354 9.86 -0.21 -0.84
C GLY A 354 10.05 -1.73 -0.78
N TRP A 355 9.08 -2.52 -1.28
CA TRP A 355 9.21 -3.98 -1.31
C TRP A 355 10.43 -4.44 -2.10
N THR A 356 10.59 -3.95 -3.33
CA THR A 356 11.69 -4.37 -4.19
C THR A 356 13.05 -3.84 -3.70
N ALA A 357 13.10 -2.66 -3.08
CA ALA A 357 14.28 -2.21 -2.36
C ALA A 357 14.67 -3.18 -1.24
N HIS A 358 13.70 -3.65 -0.45
CA HIS A 358 13.94 -4.62 0.63
C HIS A 358 14.26 -6.03 0.14
N VAL A 359 13.76 -6.45 -1.04
CA VAL A 359 14.17 -7.68 -1.71
C VAL A 359 15.65 -7.61 -2.08
N MET A 360 16.07 -6.52 -2.75
CA MET A 360 17.47 -6.32 -3.10
C MET A 360 18.38 -6.24 -1.86
N GLU A 361 17.96 -5.54 -0.80
CA GLU A 361 18.70 -5.47 0.47
C GLU A 361 18.81 -6.84 1.15
N GLN A 362 17.71 -7.61 1.22
CA GLN A 362 17.72 -8.96 1.80
C GLN A 362 18.63 -9.91 1.00
N ARG A 363 18.68 -9.76 -0.32
CA ARG A 363 19.53 -10.61 -1.17
C ARG A 363 21.01 -10.28 -1.03
N ALA A 364 21.36 -9.00 -0.87
CA ALA A 364 22.73 -8.56 -0.71
C ALA A 364 23.38 -9.02 0.61
N ASP A 365 22.60 -9.19 1.67
CA ASP A 365 23.05 -9.68 2.99
C ASP A 365 22.12 -10.79 3.50
N ASN A 366 22.12 -11.92 2.79
CA ASN A 366 21.09 -12.94 2.97
C ASN A 366 21.35 -13.94 4.10
N SER A 367 20.28 -14.25 4.85
CA SER A 367 20.20 -15.40 5.76
C SER A 367 18.79 -15.97 5.77
N LEU A 368 18.65 -17.30 5.76
CA LEU A 368 17.35 -17.97 5.77
C LEU A 368 16.53 -17.58 7.01
N ILE A 369 15.36 -16.97 6.80
CA ILE A 369 14.44 -16.61 7.89
C ILE A 369 13.59 -17.83 8.25
N ARG A 370 13.96 -18.51 9.34
CA ARG A 370 13.31 -19.74 9.81
C ARG A 370 13.19 -19.79 11.34
N PRO A 371 12.15 -19.20 11.94
CA PRO A 371 11.92 -19.27 13.38
C PRO A 371 11.53 -20.70 13.83
N LEU A 372 11.58 -20.93 15.15
CA LEU A 372 11.08 -22.15 15.78
C LEU A 372 9.68 -21.94 16.36
N ALA A 373 8.96 -23.04 16.57
CA ALA A 373 7.69 -23.05 17.30
C ALA A 373 7.86 -23.79 18.64
N ALA A 374 7.18 -23.31 19.68
CA ALA A 374 6.97 -24.08 20.90
C ALA A 374 5.78 -25.02 20.68
N TYR A 375 6.02 -26.33 20.68
CA TYR A 375 4.98 -27.33 20.46
C TYR A 375 4.09 -27.46 21.70
N ASP A 376 2.79 -27.25 21.53
CA ASP A 376 1.74 -27.39 22.55
C ASP A 376 0.71 -28.46 22.17
N GLY A 377 1.02 -29.27 21.17
CA GLY A 377 0.24 -30.45 20.81
C GLY A 377 0.44 -31.60 21.79
N PRO A 378 -0.26 -32.72 21.60
CA PRO A 378 -0.14 -33.85 22.50
C PRO A 378 1.25 -34.48 22.48
N ASP A 379 1.66 -35.05 23.61
CA ASP A 379 2.90 -35.82 23.77
C ASP A 379 2.99 -37.00 22.80
N GLU A 380 4.18 -37.61 22.76
CA GLU A 380 4.45 -38.81 21.98
C GLU A 380 3.38 -39.89 22.27
N ARG A 381 2.73 -40.36 21.21
CA ARG A 381 1.70 -41.41 21.26
C ARG A 381 1.97 -42.42 20.15
N HIS A 382 1.91 -43.71 20.47
CA HIS A 382 2.14 -44.78 19.51
C HIS A 382 0.87 -45.11 18.73
N LEU A 383 1.06 -45.58 17.48
CA LEU A 383 -0.04 -46.08 16.66
C LEU A 383 -0.69 -47.30 17.35
N PRO A 384 -2.02 -47.44 17.29
CA PRO A 384 -2.69 -48.64 17.81
C PRO A 384 -2.15 -49.90 17.13
N THR A 385 -1.86 -50.95 17.93
CA THR A 385 -1.56 -52.28 17.38
C THR A 385 -2.84 -52.96 16.90
N ALA A 386 -2.77 -53.56 15.71
CA ALA A 386 -3.89 -54.24 15.04
C ALA A 386 -4.39 -55.48 15.80
#